data_AF-A0A920J7S6-F1
#
_entry.id   AF-A0A920J7S6-F1
#
_cell.length_a   1.000
_cell.length_b   1.000
_cell.length_c   1.000
_cell.angle_alpha   90.00
_cell.angle_beta   90.00
_cell.angle_gamma   90.00
#
_symmetry.space_group_name_H-M   'P 1'
#
loop_
_entity.id
_entity.type
_entity.pdbx_description
1 polymer ?
#
loop_
_entity_poly.entity_id
_entity_poly.type
_entity_poly.pdbx_seq_one_letter_code
_entity_poly.pdbx_strand_id
1 'polypeptide(L)'
;MEENNLIGHLSELRNRLIKALIFCLGFLLVFIFPFADDFYVLFSKPLIESLPESSDLIAIGVGSPFIVPIKLILSISILISIPYIIYQIWSFANPGLLDGKKKGNASFCNKLFYTVLFRAIFAFYIVFSSF
;
A
#
# COMPACT_ATOMS: atom_id res chain seq x y z
N MET A 1 -10.91 33.03 18.98
CA MET A 1 -9.50 32.56 18.91
C MET A 1 -9.38 31.06 18.64
N GLU A 2 -10.46 30.27 18.66
CA GLU A 2 -10.43 28.83 18.36
C GLU A 2 -10.49 28.47 16.86
N GLU A 3 -11.12 29.31 16.02
CA GLU A 3 -11.25 29.06 14.56
C GLU A 3 -9.89 28.94 13.84
N ASN A 4 -8.91 29.76 14.24
CA ASN A 4 -7.56 29.72 13.65
C ASN A 4 -6.82 28.40 13.96
N ASN A 5 -7.17 27.71 15.05
CA ASN A 5 -6.53 26.46 15.43
C ASN A 5 -7.06 25.27 14.61
N LEU A 6 -8.37 25.20 14.37
CA LEU A 6 -8.98 24.15 13.55
C LEU A 6 -8.57 24.27 12.08
N ILE A 7 -8.55 25.49 11.54
CA ILE A 7 -8.10 25.74 10.16
C ILE A 7 -6.62 25.39 10.00
N GLY A 8 -5.78 25.73 10.99
CA GLY A 8 -4.36 25.35 11.01
C GLY A 8 -4.17 23.83 11.05
N HIS A 9 -4.89 23.13 11.92
CA HIS A 9 -4.83 21.68 12.06
C HIS A 9 -5.33 20.96 10.78
N LEU A 10 -6.43 21.38 10.18
CA LEU A 10 -6.90 20.82 8.90
C LEU A 10 -5.92 21.08 7.75
N SER A 11 -5.27 22.24 7.73
CA SER A 11 -4.22 22.56 6.76
C SER A 11 -3.01 21.64 6.90
N GLU A 12 -2.62 21.32 8.14
CA GLU A 12 -1.56 20.36 8.43
C GLU A 12 -1.92 18.95 7.94
N LEU A 13 -3.14 18.48 8.23
CA LEU A 13 -3.64 17.18 7.74
C LEU A 13 -3.58 17.11 6.22
N ARG A 14 -4.10 18.14 5.53
CA ARG A 14 -4.08 18.23 4.06
C ARG A 14 -2.65 18.14 3.53
N ASN A 15 -1.72 18.89 4.09
CA ASN A 15 -0.33 18.90 3.63
C ASN A 15 0.35 17.54 3.82
N ARG A 16 0.08 16.87 4.95
CA ARG A 16 0.59 15.52 5.23
C ARG A 16 -0.02 14.48 4.30
N LEU A 17 -1.32 14.57 4.01
CA LEU A 17 -2.02 13.71 3.06
C LEU A 17 -1.44 13.85 1.65
N ILE A 18 -1.20 15.08 1.20
CA ILE A 18 -0.58 15.35 -0.11
C ILE A 18 0.82 14.74 -0.18
N LYS A 19 1.64 14.90 0.87
CA LYS A 19 2.98 14.27 0.93
C LYS A 19 2.91 12.74 0.88
N ALA A 20 1.97 12.14 1.60
CA ALA A 20 1.75 10.70 1.58
C ALA A 20 1.30 10.20 0.20
N LEU A 21 0.41 10.94 -0.47
CA LEU A 21 -0.05 10.64 -1.81
C LEU A 21 1.09 10.75 -2.84
N ILE A 22 1.89 11.81 -2.77
CA ILE A 22 3.06 12.00 -3.65
C ILE A 22 4.08 10.88 -3.43
N PHE A 23 4.34 10.50 -2.17
CA PHE A 23 5.24 9.39 -1.88
C PHE A 23 4.72 8.08 -2.46
N CYS A 24 3.43 7.77 -2.27
CA CYS A 24 2.80 6.57 -2.80
C CYS A 24 2.78 6.52 -4.33
N LEU A 25 2.39 7.60 -4.99
CA LEU A 25 2.37 7.68 -6.45
C LEU A 25 3.78 7.71 -7.05
N GLY A 26 4.70 8.47 -6.43
CA GLY A 26 6.10 8.51 -6.85
C GLY A 26 6.75 7.14 -6.73
N PHE A 27 6.50 6.43 -5.64
CA PHE A 27 6.99 5.07 -5.46
C PHE A 27 6.38 4.11 -6.50
N LEU A 28 5.07 4.20 -6.73
CA LEU A 28 4.38 3.42 -7.76
C LEU A 28 5.02 3.62 -9.13
N LEU A 29 5.16 4.88 -9.57
CA LEU A 29 5.59 5.20 -10.94
C LEU A 29 7.07 4.89 -11.18
N VAL A 30 7.93 5.08 -10.18
CA VAL A 30 9.38 4.90 -10.33
C VAL A 30 9.80 3.45 -10.12
N PHE A 31 9.23 2.77 -9.13
CA PHE A 31 9.73 1.45 -8.70
C PHE A 31 8.83 0.27 -9.08
N ILE A 32 7.52 0.47 -9.28
CA ILE A 32 6.59 -0.65 -9.52
C ILE A 32 6.10 -0.66 -10.97
N PHE A 33 5.73 0.50 -11.51
CA PHE A 33 5.19 0.63 -12.87
C PHE A 33 6.09 0.02 -13.97
N PRO A 34 7.43 0.21 -13.99
CA PRO A 34 8.27 -0.42 -15.00
C PRO A 34 8.34 -1.95 -14.90
N PHE A 35 7.97 -2.54 -13.74
CA PHE A 35 7.96 -3.98 -13.49
C PHE A 35 6.54 -4.54 -13.39
N ALA A 36 5.53 -3.80 -13.85
CA ALA A 36 4.12 -4.15 -13.67
C ALA A 36 3.76 -5.51 -14.28
N ASP A 37 4.31 -5.82 -15.45
CA ASP A 37 4.08 -7.09 -16.15
C ASP A 37 4.72 -8.26 -15.40
N ASP A 38 5.93 -8.08 -14.88
CA ASP A 38 6.62 -9.12 -14.09
C ASP A 38 5.84 -9.45 -12.81
N PHE A 39 5.33 -8.43 -12.12
CA PHE A 39 4.45 -8.62 -10.97
C PHE A 39 3.16 -9.35 -11.38
N TYR A 40 2.54 -8.99 -12.50
CA TYR A 40 1.35 -9.68 -12.98
C TYR A 40 1.61 -11.17 -13.25
N VAL A 41 2.70 -11.52 -13.93
CA VAL A 41 3.07 -12.92 -14.19
C VAL A 41 3.33 -13.68 -12.89
N LEU A 42 4.05 -13.06 -11.95
CA LEU A 42 4.36 -13.67 -10.65
C LEU A 42 3.09 -14.01 -9.84
N PHE A 43 2.13 -13.10 -9.80
CA PHE A 43 0.89 -13.28 -9.05
C PHE A 43 -0.17 -14.10 -9.80
N SER A 44 -0.19 -14.08 -11.14
CA SER A 44 -1.13 -14.86 -11.95
C SER A 44 -0.75 -16.34 -12.06
N LYS A 45 0.54 -16.69 -11.98
CA LYS A 45 0.99 -18.09 -12.04
C LYS A 45 0.31 -19.04 -11.04
N PRO A 46 0.27 -18.76 -9.72
CA PRO A 46 -0.42 -19.65 -8.78
C PRO A 46 -1.94 -19.64 -8.97
N LEU A 47 -2.52 -18.54 -9.46
CA LEU A 47 -3.95 -18.48 -9.82
C LEU A 47 -4.24 -19.50 -10.91
N ILE A 48 -3.49 -19.49 -12.01
CA ILE A 48 -3.65 -20.38 -13.17
C ILE A 48 -3.46 -21.84 -12.77
N GLU A 49 -2.46 -22.15 -11.95
CA GLU A 49 -2.18 -23.52 -11.47
C GLU A 49 -3.29 -24.07 -10.54
N SER A 50 -4.11 -23.20 -9.95
CA SER A 50 -5.25 -23.59 -9.09
C SER A 50 -6.58 -23.71 -9.85
N LEU A 51 -6.60 -23.50 -11.18
CA LEU A 51 -7.80 -23.78 -11.99
C LEU A 51 -7.85 -25.27 -12.38
N PRO A 52 -9.02 -25.93 -12.30
CA PRO A 52 -9.19 -27.29 -12.81
C PRO A 52 -8.92 -27.34 -14.33
N GLU A 53 -8.34 -28.44 -14.81
CA GLU A 53 -7.86 -28.67 -16.21
C GLU A 53 -8.90 -28.47 -17.33
N SER A 54 -10.16 -28.19 -16.98
CA SER A 54 -11.29 -28.04 -17.91
C SER A 54 -12.02 -26.68 -17.78
N SER A 55 -11.31 -25.61 -17.45
CA SER A 55 -11.82 -24.25 -17.64
C SER A 55 -10.80 -23.40 -18.38
N ASP A 56 -11.08 -23.13 -19.65
CA ASP A 56 -10.43 -22.04 -20.35
C ASP A 56 -10.56 -20.76 -19.52
N LEU A 57 -9.47 -20.00 -19.40
CA LEU A 57 -9.47 -18.64 -18.90
C LEU A 57 -10.26 -17.76 -19.88
N ILE A 58 -11.59 -17.86 -19.86
CA ILE A 58 -12.47 -16.96 -20.57
C ILE A 58 -12.48 -15.66 -19.78
N ALA A 59 -11.66 -14.71 -20.21
CA ALA A 59 -11.67 -13.35 -19.70
C ALA A 59 -13.07 -12.74 -19.94
N ILE A 60 -13.91 -12.66 -18.89
CA ILE A 60 -15.31 -12.15 -18.94
C ILE A 60 -15.36 -10.61 -19.16
N GLY A 61 -14.28 -9.98 -19.62
CA GLY A 61 -14.29 -8.56 -19.93
C GLY A 61 -13.15 -8.14 -20.82
N VAL A 62 -13.49 -7.50 -21.94
CA VAL A 62 -12.57 -6.90 -22.92
C VAL A 62 -11.57 -5.89 -22.32
N GLY A 63 -11.74 -5.45 -21.07
CA GLY A 63 -10.81 -4.60 -20.32
C GLY A 63 -9.99 -5.29 -19.23
N SER A 64 -10.21 -6.59 -18.98
CA SER A 64 -9.54 -7.35 -17.91
C SER A 64 -8.00 -7.37 -18.00
N PRO A 65 -7.36 -7.60 -19.17
CA PRO A 65 -5.90 -7.67 -19.23
C PRO A 65 -5.22 -6.32 -18.99
N PHE A 66 -5.95 -5.19 -19.08
CA PHE A 66 -5.41 -3.87 -18.79
C PHE A 66 -5.68 -3.44 -17.34
N ILE A 67 -6.89 -3.69 -16.84
CA ILE A 67 -7.31 -3.22 -15.50
C ILE A 67 -6.71 -4.08 -14.38
N VAL A 68 -6.52 -5.38 -14.61
CA VAL A 68 -6.03 -6.30 -13.56
C VAL A 68 -4.57 -5.97 -13.16
N PRO A 69 -3.61 -5.82 -14.09
CA PRO A 69 -2.24 -5.42 -13.73
C PRO A 69 -2.19 -4.07 -13.01
N ILE A 70 -2.97 -3.08 -13.48
CA ILE A 70 -3.03 -1.74 -12.88
C ILE A 70 -3.55 -1.80 -11.44
N LYS A 71 -4.63 -2.55 -11.18
CA LYS A 71 -5.17 -2.74 -9.83
C LYS A 71 -4.17 -3.44 -8.92
N LEU A 72 -3.41 -4.41 -9.44
CA LEU A 72 -2.39 -5.14 -8.71
C LEU A 72 -1.27 -4.20 -8.26
N ILE A 73 -0.62 -3.50 -9.19
CA ILE A 73 0.48 -2.59 -8.86
C ILE A 73 0.05 -1.44 -7.95
N LEU A 74 -1.19 -0.96 -8.09
CA LEU A 74 -1.75 0.06 -7.21
C LEU A 74 -1.88 -0.48 -5.77
N SER A 75 -2.39 -1.70 -5.62
CA SER A 75 -2.53 -2.36 -4.32
C SER A 75 -1.18 -2.60 -3.65
N ILE A 76 -0.18 -3.06 -4.42
CA ILE A 76 1.19 -3.28 -3.94
C ILE A 76 1.83 -1.96 -3.49
N SER A 77 1.68 -0.89 -4.28
CA SER A 77 2.24 0.42 -3.92
C SER A 77 1.64 0.96 -2.63
N ILE A 78 0.31 0.85 -2.48
CA ILE A 78 -0.37 1.27 -1.25
C ILE A 78 0.17 0.47 -0.06
N LEU A 79 0.28 -0.86 -0.19
CA LEU A 79 0.78 -1.74 0.87
C LEU A 79 2.17 -1.32 1.34
N ILE A 80 3.08 -1.00 0.41
CA ILE A 80 4.45 -0.55 0.72
C ILE A 80 4.45 0.88 1.32
N SER A 81 3.48 1.71 0.95
CA SER A 81 3.36 3.09 1.42
C SER A 81 2.66 3.22 2.78
N ILE A 82 1.93 2.20 3.25
CA ILE A 82 1.28 2.16 4.57
C ILE A 82 2.16 2.66 5.74
N PRO A 83 3.43 2.24 5.93
CA PRO A 83 4.25 2.73 7.04
C PRO A 83 4.44 4.24 7.01
N TYR A 84 4.63 4.82 5.81
CA TYR A 84 4.79 6.25 5.63
C TYR A 84 3.47 7.00 5.89
N ILE A 85 2.35 6.46 5.39
CA ILE A 85 1.01 7.00 5.63
C ILE A 85 0.72 7.02 7.13
N ILE A 86 0.98 5.92 7.84
CA ILE A 86 0.74 5.83 9.28
C ILE A 86 1.68 6.75 10.04
N TYR A 87 2.96 6.87 9.64
CA TYR A 87 3.87 7.84 10.24
C TYR A 87 3.34 9.27 10.12
N GLN A 88 2.80 9.64 8.95
CA GLN A 88 2.22 10.97 8.74
C GLN A 88 0.97 11.20 9.61
N ILE A 89 0.08 10.21 9.71
CA ILE A 89 -1.13 10.28 10.55
C ILE A 89 -0.76 10.37 12.04
N TRP A 90 0.20 9.57 12.49
CA TRP A 90 0.63 9.55 13.89
C TRP A 90 1.34 10.86 14.27
N SER A 91 2.18 11.38 13.36
CA SER A 91 2.85 12.67 13.53
C SER A 91 1.89 13.86 13.55
N PHE A 92 0.72 13.74 12.93
CA PHE A 92 -0.36 14.73 13.02
C PHE A 92 -1.05 14.67 14.39
N ALA A 93 -1.36 13.46 14.88
CA ALA A 93 -2.02 13.28 16.18
C ALA A 93 -1.12 13.67 17.37
N ASN A 94 0.21 13.62 17.22
CA ASN A 94 1.14 13.92 18.30
C ASN A 94 2.39 14.68 17.77
N PRO A 95 2.34 16.02 17.60
CA PRO A 95 3.40 16.78 16.95
C PRO A 95 4.80 16.60 17.57
N GLY A 96 4.90 16.20 18.84
CA GLY A 96 6.14 15.84 19.54
C GLY A 96 6.84 14.55 19.05
N LEU A 97 6.52 14.08 17.84
CA LEU A 97 7.19 13.01 17.10
C LEU A 97 8.36 13.52 16.25
N LEU A 98 8.31 14.77 15.79
CA LEU A 98 9.30 15.37 14.88
C LEU A 98 10.49 16.05 15.60
N ASP A 99 10.36 16.35 16.90
CA ASP A 99 11.35 17.11 17.68
C ASP A 99 12.63 16.33 18.07
N GLY A 100 13.04 15.34 17.27
CA GLY A 100 14.38 14.74 17.32
C GLY A 100 14.76 13.92 18.56
N LYS A 101 13.94 13.87 19.63
CA LYS A 101 14.31 13.22 20.90
C LYS A 101 13.89 11.75 21.08
N LYS A 102 13.32 11.06 20.09
CA LYS A 102 12.67 9.74 20.34
C LYS A 102 13.16 8.61 19.43
N LYS A 103 14.25 7.95 19.85
CA LYS A 103 14.66 6.60 19.35
C LYS A 103 13.51 5.56 19.39
N GLY A 104 12.51 5.77 20.25
CA GLY A 104 11.34 4.89 20.36
C GLY A 104 10.35 4.96 19.19
N ASN A 105 10.27 6.09 18.47
CA ASN A 105 9.19 6.33 17.50
C ASN A 105 9.46 5.72 16.12
N ALA A 106 10.70 5.79 15.62
CA ALA A 106 11.08 5.09 14.39
C ALA A 106 10.93 3.57 14.51
N SER A 107 11.18 3.04 15.72
CA SER A 107 10.98 1.63 16.03
C SER A 107 9.51 1.19 15.91
N PHE A 108 8.56 2.08 16.21
CA PHE A 108 7.13 1.78 16.08
C PHE A 108 6.71 1.66 14.61
N CYS A 109 7.14 2.59 13.75
CA CYS A 109 6.85 2.56 12.31
C CYS A 109 7.43 1.31 11.65
N ASN A 110 8.66 0.92 12.00
CA ASN A 110 9.28 -0.29 11.48
C ASN A 110 8.53 -1.56 11.93
N LYS A 111 8.14 -1.65 13.21
CA LYS A 111 7.33 -2.77 13.71
C LYS A 111 6.00 -2.89 12.97
N LEU A 112 5.35 -1.76 12.70
CA LEU A 112 4.07 -1.73 12.00
C LEU A 112 4.21 -2.16 10.53
N PHE A 113 5.29 -1.73 9.86
CA PHE A 113 5.64 -2.21 8.53
C PHE A 113 5.78 -3.73 8.47
N TYR A 114 6.61 -4.30 9.35
CA TYR A 114 6.80 -5.76 9.39
C TYR A 114 5.52 -6.50 9.75
N THR A 115 4.67 -5.93 10.61
CA THR A 115 3.37 -6.53 10.94
C THR A 115 2.42 -6.54 9.74
N VAL A 116 2.37 -5.45 8.97
CA VAL A 116 1.53 -5.36 7.76
C VAL A 116 2.03 -6.31 6.67
N LEU A 117 3.36 -6.36 6.44
CA LEU A 117 3.95 -7.33 5.52
C LEU A 117 3.66 -8.76 5.94
N PHE A 118 3.85 -9.10 7.21
CA PHE A 118 3.54 -10.42 7.74
C PHE A 118 2.07 -10.79 7.50
N ARG A 119 1.14 -9.88 7.75
CA ARG A 119 -0.29 -10.09 7.49
C ARG A 119 -0.59 -10.29 5.99
N ALA A 120 0.05 -9.53 5.11
CA ALA A 120 -0.14 -9.66 3.67
C ALA A 120 0.37 -11.02 3.16
N ILE A 121 1.55 -11.44 3.61
CA ILE A 121 2.14 -12.75 3.30
C ILE A 121 1.25 -13.87 3.85
N PHE A 122 0.84 -13.77 5.12
CA PHE A 122 -0.04 -14.73 5.76
C PHE A 122 -1.39 -14.88 5.04
N ALA A 123 -2.01 -13.75 4.65
CA ALA A 123 -3.24 -13.76 3.87
C ALA A 123 -3.05 -14.41 2.50
N PHE A 124 -1.93 -14.11 1.81
CA PHE A 124 -1.61 -14.75 0.53
C PHE A 124 -1.51 -16.27 0.67
N TYR A 125 -0.73 -16.78 1.63
CA TYR A 125 -0.55 -18.22 1.82
C TYR A 125 -1.81 -18.95 2.30
N ILE A 126 -2.60 -18.38 3.22
CA ILE A 126 -3.81 -19.04 3.71
C ILE A 126 -4.94 -19.04 2.69
N VAL A 127 -5.15 -17.91 2.00
CA VAL A 127 -6.21 -17.84 1.00
C VAL A 127 -5.90 -18.78 -0.15
N PHE A 128 -4.67 -18.81 -0.65
CA PHE A 128 -4.28 -19.77 -1.70
C PHE A 128 -4.24 -21.22 -1.23
N SER A 129 -3.86 -21.50 0.01
CA SER A 129 -3.91 -22.88 0.54
C SER A 129 -5.35 -23.37 0.78
N SER A 130 -6.34 -22.48 0.77
CA SER A 130 -7.76 -22.83 0.95
C SER A 130 -8.48 -23.11 -0.37
N PHE A 131 -7.82 -22.92 -1.51
CA PHE A 131 -8.27 -23.33 -2.85
C PHE A 131 -7.50 -24.58 -3.28
#